data_AF-A0A444J1U9-F1
#
_entry.id   AF-A0A444J1U9-F1
#
_cell.length_a   1.000
_cell.length_b   1.000
_cell.length_c   1.000
_cell.angle_alpha   90.00
_cell.angle_beta   90.00
_cell.angle_gamma   90.00
#
_symmetry.space_group_name_H-M   'P 1'
#
loop_
_entity.id
_entity.type
_entity.pdbx_description
1 polymer ?
#
loop_
_entity_poly.entity_id
_entity_poly.type
_entity_poly.pdbx_seq_one_letter_code
_entity_poly.pdbx_strand_id
1 'polypeptide(L)'
;MSKEKSAPDATLTIEGKSYSLPIVCGTENDRAIDIGSLLQQTGYTTLDPGYKNTASCTSDITFLDGKEGILSYRGYAIEELAEKCVFIEVAYLLVHGHLPNPTEYEHFRGLLNQFSLIHEDMIHFFDHFPPNSPPMTMLSVMVNSLSTYYPEMSDDPLKRLDLTAARLISKIRTIAAFSYKKVWGILWSIPARTGAIAP
;
A
#
# COMPACT_ATOMS: atom_id res chain seq x y z
N MET A 1 -5.19 19.14 17.48
CA MET A 1 -5.57 19.13 18.92
C MET A 1 -7.06 18.88 19.01
N SER A 2 -7.47 17.62 18.83
CA SER A 2 -8.87 17.21 18.85
C SER A 2 -9.06 16.28 20.05
N LYS A 3 -9.94 16.73 20.95
CA LYS A 3 -10.28 16.16 22.26
C LYS A 3 -10.20 14.62 22.34
N GLU A 4 -9.30 14.12 23.18
CA GLU A 4 -9.39 12.78 23.79
C GLU A 4 -10.71 12.73 24.58
N LYS A 5 -11.75 12.15 23.97
CA LYS A 5 -12.88 11.64 24.75
C LYS A 5 -12.32 10.45 25.53
N SER A 6 -12.22 10.60 26.85
CA SER A 6 -11.90 9.51 27.79
C SER A 6 -12.83 8.34 27.53
N ALA A 7 -12.36 7.34 26.79
CA ALA A 7 -13.09 6.10 26.59
C ALA A 7 -13.15 5.35 27.94
N PRO A 8 -14.26 4.65 28.24
CA PRO A 8 -14.31 3.81 29.42
C PRO A 8 -13.22 2.73 29.34
N ASP A 9 -12.52 2.46 30.43
CA ASP A 9 -11.56 1.37 30.47
C ASP A 9 -12.28 0.01 30.42
N ALA A 10 -11.68 -0.96 29.73
CA ALA A 10 -12.12 -2.35 29.76
C ALA A 10 -11.45 -3.07 30.93
N THR A 11 -12.26 -3.70 31.80
CA THR A 11 -11.74 -4.51 32.90
C THR A 11 -11.60 -5.96 32.47
N LEU A 12 -10.37 -6.49 32.53
CA LEU A 12 -10.08 -7.91 32.34
C LEU A 12 -9.76 -8.55 33.69
N THR A 13 -10.53 -9.57 34.08
CA THR A 13 -10.28 -10.30 35.33
C THR A 13 -9.65 -11.66 35.04
N ILE A 14 -8.45 -11.89 35.56
CA ILE A 14 -7.73 -13.17 35.46
C ILE A 14 -7.38 -13.62 36.87
N GLU A 15 -7.77 -14.84 37.24
CA GLU A 15 -7.48 -15.44 38.56
C GLU A 15 -7.83 -14.53 39.76
N GLY A 16 -8.91 -13.75 39.64
CA GLY A 16 -9.38 -12.83 40.70
C GLY A 16 -8.64 -11.49 40.77
N LYS A 17 -7.64 -11.25 39.91
CA LYS A 17 -7.00 -9.94 39.73
C LYS A 17 -7.64 -9.21 38.55
N SER A 18 -8.06 -7.97 38.78
CA SER A 18 -8.65 -7.10 37.76
C SER A 18 -7.60 -6.17 37.17
N TYR A 19 -7.51 -6.14 35.85
CA TYR A 19 -6.63 -5.29 35.07
C TYR A 19 -7.46 -4.31 34.25
N SER A 20 -7.08 -3.04 34.26
CA SER A 20 -7.70 -1.99 33.44
C SER A 20 -6.93 -1.88 32.13
N LEU A 21 -7.62 -2.05 31.00
CA LEU A 21 -7.07 -1.90 29.65
C LEU A 21 -7.72 -0.68 28.97
N PRO A 22 -6.93 0.22 28.37
CA PRO A 22 -7.49 1.38 27.71
C PRO A 22 -8.21 0.97 26.41
N ILE A 23 -9.36 1.61 26.16
CA ILE A 23 -10.09 1.47 24.91
C ILE A 23 -9.67 2.59 23.96
N VAL A 24 -9.22 2.21 22.77
CA VAL A 24 -8.94 3.13 21.66
C VAL A 24 -10.17 3.18 20.77
N CYS A 25 -10.72 4.37 20.58
CA CYS A 25 -11.84 4.62 19.68
C CYS A 25 -11.34 5.21 18.36
N GLY A 26 -11.68 4.56 17.24
CA GLY A 26 -11.44 5.06 15.89
C GLY A 26 -12.45 6.12 15.46
N THR A 27 -12.17 6.77 14.33
CA THR A 27 -12.98 7.85 13.75
C THR A 27 -14.40 7.38 13.36
N GLU A 28 -14.54 6.12 12.94
CA GLU A 28 -15.80 5.50 12.51
C GLU A 28 -16.46 4.65 13.63
N ASN A 29 -16.21 4.97 14.90
CA ASN A 29 -16.72 4.25 16.09
C ASN A 29 -16.20 2.82 16.29
N ASP A 30 -15.15 2.40 15.58
CA ASP A 30 -14.42 1.18 15.90
C ASP A 30 -13.82 1.27 17.30
N ARG A 31 -13.94 0.19 18.09
CA ARG A 31 -13.38 0.12 19.44
C ARG A 31 -12.36 -1.00 19.48
N ALA A 32 -11.12 -0.64 19.78
CA ALA A 32 -10.05 -1.58 20.03
C ALA A 32 -9.66 -1.53 21.51
N ILE A 33 -9.32 -2.68 22.08
CA ILE A 33 -8.74 -2.75 23.42
C ILE A 33 -7.23 -2.81 23.24
N ASP A 34 -6.51 -1.88 23.84
CA ASP A 34 -5.05 -1.93 23.81
C ASP A 34 -4.55 -3.00 24.80
N ILE A 35 -3.90 -4.02 24.24
CA ILE A 35 -3.34 -5.17 24.95
C ILE A 35 -1.81 -5.11 25.04
N GLY A 36 -1.17 -3.98 24.70
CA GLY A 36 0.29 -3.85 24.67
C GLY A 36 0.96 -4.11 26.02
N SER A 37 0.31 -3.75 27.13
CA SER A 37 0.81 -3.96 28.50
C SER A 37 0.42 -5.33 29.09
N LEU A 38 -0.42 -6.11 28.39
CA LEU A 38 -1.05 -7.32 28.94
C LEU A 38 -0.01 -8.37 29.33
N LEU A 39 1.00 -8.59 28.50
CA LEU A 39 2.06 -9.58 28.76
C LEU A 39 2.88 -9.20 30.00
N GLN A 40 3.22 -7.92 30.15
CA GLN A 40 4.02 -7.43 31.28
C GLN A 40 3.24 -7.50 32.61
N GLN A 41 1.93 -7.26 32.58
CA GLN A 41 1.10 -7.19 33.78
C GLN A 41 0.55 -8.55 34.24
N THR A 42 0.27 -9.45 33.30
CA THR A 42 -0.46 -10.69 33.56
C THR A 42 0.39 -11.94 33.32
N GLY A 43 1.44 -11.85 32.48
CA GLY A 43 2.19 -13.01 32.01
C GLY A 43 1.45 -13.85 30.96
N TYR A 44 0.24 -13.47 30.57
CA TYR A 44 -0.57 -14.15 29.55
C TYR A 44 -0.39 -13.49 28.19
N THR A 45 -0.41 -14.30 27.13
CA THR A 45 -0.38 -13.85 25.73
C THR A 45 -1.74 -14.11 25.09
N THR A 46 -2.20 -13.19 24.24
CA THR A 46 -3.42 -13.41 23.45
C THR A 46 -3.15 -14.43 22.34
N LEU A 47 -4.04 -15.40 22.18
CA LEU A 47 -3.97 -16.38 21.12
C LEU A 47 -5.09 -16.12 20.11
N ASP A 48 -4.74 -15.53 18.97
CA ASP A 48 -5.66 -15.24 17.86
C ASP A 48 -5.05 -15.71 16.53
N PRO A 49 -5.21 -17.02 16.18
CA PRO A 49 -4.64 -17.55 14.95
C PRO A 49 -5.27 -16.87 13.72
N GLY A 50 -4.45 -16.09 13.02
CA GLY A 50 -4.87 -15.35 11.82
C GLY A 50 -5.31 -13.91 12.05
N TYR A 51 -5.09 -13.34 13.24
CA TYR A 51 -5.31 -11.91 13.54
C TYR A 51 -6.72 -11.40 13.22
N LYS A 52 -7.75 -12.26 13.32
CA LYS A 52 -9.13 -11.89 12.97
C LYS A 52 -9.72 -10.87 13.94
N ASN A 53 -9.29 -10.90 15.20
CA ASN A 53 -9.80 -10.05 16.28
C ASN A 53 -8.76 -9.02 16.73
N THR A 54 -7.59 -8.99 16.09
CA THR A 54 -6.44 -8.21 16.54
C THR A 54 -6.15 -7.08 15.54
N ALA A 55 -6.37 -5.83 15.96
CA ALA A 55 -5.94 -4.67 15.21
C ALA A 55 -4.43 -4.42 15.43
N SER A 56 -3.61 -4.56 14.38
CA SER A 56 -2.15 -4.43 14.49
C SER A 56 -1.63 -3.01 14.34
N CYS A 57 -2.37 -2.12 13.67
CA CYS A 57 -1.94 -0.75 13.44
C CYS A 57 -3.14 0.19 13.37
N THR A 58 -2.88 1.47 13.66
CA THR A 58 -3.80 2.57 13.37
C THR A 58 -3.53 3.07 11.96
N SER A 59 -4.55 3.17 11.11
CA SER A 59 -4.39 3.63 9.73
C SER A 59 -5.50 4.59 9.33
N ASP A 60 -5.13 5.69 8.71
CA ASP A 60 -6.06 6.70 8.17
C ASP A 60 -6.23 6.58 6.64
N ILE A 61 -5.99 5.38 6.07
CA ILE A 61 -5.91 5.19 4.61
C ILE A 61 -7.21 4.65 4.03
N THR A 62 -7.67 3.51 4.53
CA THR A 62 -8.85 2.81 4.01
C THR A 62 -9.74 2.41 5.17
N PHE A 63 -11.04 2.65 5.01
CA PHE A 63 -12.08 2.14 5.88
C PHE A 63 -12.91 1.10 5.13
N LEU A 64 -13.21 -0.02 5.79
CA LEU A 64 -13.99 -1.12 5.23
C LEU A 64 -15.00 -1.59 6.27
N ASP A 65 -16.27 -1.47 5.96
CA ASP A 65 -17.36 -2.14 6.69
C ASP A 65 -17.94 -3.26 5.82
N GLY A 66 -17.66 -4.51 6.20
CA GLY A 66 -18.16 -5.69 5.48
C GLY A 66 -19.65 -5.98 5.67
N LYS A 67 -20.32 -5.37 6.67
CA LYS A 67 -21.76 -5.57 6.89
C LYS A 67 -22.58 -4.60 6.06
N GLU A 68 -22.20 -3.33 6.04
CA GLU A 68 -22.87 -2.31 5.24
C GLU A 68 -22.34 -2.25 3.80
N GLY A 69 -21.21 -2.93 3.52
CA GLY A 69 -20.60 -2.95 2.20
C GLY A 69 -19.91 -1.64 1.84
N ILE A 70 -19.50 -0.85 2.84
CA ILE A 70 -18.90 0.46 2.65
C ILE A 70 -17.39 0.28 2.50
N LEU A 71 -16.83 0.79 1.40
CA LEU A 71 -15.39 0.89 1.18
C LEU A 71 -15.03 2.35 0.87
N SER A 72 -14.19 2.93 1.71
CA SER A 72 -13.79 4.33 1.59
C SER A 72 -12.28 4.48 1.60
N TYR A 73 -11.75 5.32 0.70
CA TYR A 73 -10.34 5.72 0.66
C TYR A 73 -10.20 7.16 1.15
N ARG A 74 -9.44 7.39 2.22
CA ARG A 74 -9.25 8.71 2.86
C ARG A 74 -10.58 9.45 3.14
N GLY A 75 -11.66 8.70 3.38
CA GLY A 75 -13.01 9.22 3.61
C GLY A 75 -13.89 9.40 2.37
N TYR A 76 -13.38 9.15 1.16
CA TYR A 76 -14.16 9.16 -0.08
C TYR A 76 -14.69 7.76 -0.40
N ALA A 77 -15.96 7.66 -0.75
CA ALA A 77 -16.56 6.39 -1.17
C ALA A 77 -15.94 5.89 -2.49
N ILE A 78 -15.72 4.58 -2.59
CA ILE A 78 -15.04 3.98 -3.75
C ILE A 78 -15.82 4.20 -5.05
N GLU A 79 -17.15 4.24 -5.00
CA GLU A 79 -18.02 4.47 -6.14
C GLU A 79 -17.78 5.85 -6.75
N GLU A 80 -17.62 6.88 -5.91
CA GLU A 80 -17.35 8.24 -6.37
C GLU A 80 -15.97 8.36 -7.01
N LEU A 81 -14.96 7.72 -6.43
CA LEU A 81 -13.60 7.71 -6.97
C LEU A 81 -13.55 6.96 -8.31
N ALA A 82 -14.29 5.87 -8.45
CA ALA A 82 -14.34 5.10 -9.68
C ALA A 82 -15.01 5.85 -10.85
N GLU A 83 -16.04 6.66 -10.58
CA GLU A 83 -16.75 7.42 -11.60
C GLU A 83 -16.06 8.73 -11.99
N LYS A 84 -15.42 9.42 -11.03
CA LYS A 84 -14.95 10.80 -11.21
C LYS A 84 -13.44 10.96 -11.32
N CYS A 85 -12.66 10.00 -10.83
CA CYS A 85 -11.21 10.14 -10.71
C CYS A 85 -10.46 9.15 -11.61
N VAL A 86 -9.25 9.55 -12.03
CA VAL A 86 -8.33 8.67 -12.74
C VAL A 86 -7.37 7.96 -11.78
N PHE A 87 -6.80 6.83 -12.21
CA PHE A 87 -5.87 6.04 -11.39
C PHE A 87 -4.73 6.87 -10.78
N ILE A 88 -4.19 7.85 -11.52
CA ILE A 88 -3.09 8.70 -11.06
C ILE A 88 -3.52 9.57 -9.86
N GLU A 89 -4.74 10.10 -9.88
CA GLU A 89 -5.30 10.91 -8.79
C GLU A 89 -5.57 10.07 -7.55
N VAL A 90 -6.12 8.86 -7.73
CA VAL A 90 -6.37 7.92 -6.63
C VAL A 90 -5.04 7.44 -6.02
N ALA A 91 -4.03 7.16 -6.84
CA ALA A 91 -2.70 6.79 -6.36
C ALA A 91 -2.07 7.93 -5.54
N TYR A 92 -2.20 9.17 -6.00
CA TYR A 92 -1.73 10.34 -5.26
C TYR A 92 -2.49 10.49 -3.93
N LEU A 93 -3.82 10.36 -3.93
CA LEU A 93 -4.66 10.41 -2.73
C LEU A 93 -4.23 9.40 -1.66
N LEU A 94 -3.91 8.17 -2.06
CA LEU A 94 -3.48 7.13 -1.10
C LEU A 94 -2.11 7.46 -0.47
N VAL A 95 -1.16 7.92 -1.29
CA VAL A 95 0.21 8.25 -0.85
C VAL A 95 0.23 9.51 0.04
N HIS A 96 -0.45 10.57 -0.39
CA HIS A 96 -0.36 11.90 0.25
C HIS A 96 -1.48 12.18 1.25
N GLY A 97 -2.64 11.53 1.10
CA GLY A 97 -3.81 11.74 1.95
C GLY A 97 -4.77 12.84 1.50
N HIS A 98 -4.49 13.54 0.40
CA HIS A 98 -5.37 14.56 -0.17
C HIS A 98 -5.46 14.44 -1.71
N LEU A 99 -6.52 14.99 -2.28
CA LEU A 99 -6.69 15.06 -3.74
C LEU A 99 -5.69 16.05 -4.36
N PRO A 100 -5.06 15.72 -5.50
CA PRO A 100 -4.02 16.57 -6.08
C PRO A 100 -4.59 17.87 -6.66
N ASN A 101 -3.83 18.96 -6.53
CA ASN A 101 -4.04 20.18 -7.31
C ASN A 101 -3.55 19.98 -8.76
N PRO A 102 -3.98 20.72 -9.80
CA PRO A 102 -3.54 20.50 -11.18
C PRO A 102 -2.01 20.53 -11.37
N THR A 103 -1.30 21.36 -10.60
CA THR A 103 0.17 21.40 -10.59
C THR A 103 0.79 20.13 -10.01
N GLU A 104 0.22 19.61 -8.92
CA GLU A 104 0.68 18.38 -8.26
C GLU A 104 0.39 17.16 -9.14
N TYR A 105 -0.77 17.14 -9.78
CA TYR A 105 -1.17 16.13 -10.74
C TYR A 105 -0.16 16.04 -11.90
N GLU A 106 0.15 17.17 -12.54
CA GLU A 106 1.09 17.14 -13.67
C GLU A 106 2.52 16.83 -13.24
N HIS A 107 2.92 17.25 -12.04
CA HIS A 107 4.20 16.84 -11.47
C HIS A 107 4.28 15.33 -11.27
N PHE A 108 3.29 14.74 -10.60
CA PHE A 108 3.26 13.31 -10.31
C PHE A 108 3.14 12.47 -11.59
N ARG A 109 2.32 12.90 -12.56
CA ARG A 109 2.25 12.31 -13.89
C ARG A 109 3.59 12.38 -14.64
N GLY A 110 4.30 13.51 -14.54
CA GLY A 110 5.63 13.68 -15.08
C GLY A 110 6.63 12.69 -14.49
N LEU A 111 6.62 12.52 -13.16
CA LEU A 111 7.46 11.54 -12.46
C LEU A 111 7.16 10.10 -12.89
N LEU A 112 5.87 9.73 -13.01
CA LEU A 112 5.47 8.41 -13.47
C LEU A 112 6.02 8.13 -14.88
N ASN A 113 5.93 9.09 -15.80
CA ASN A 113 6.48 8.94 -17.14
C ASN A 113 8.01 8.85 -17.15
N GLN A 114 8.69 9.64 -16.31
CA GLN A 114 10.14 9.63 -16.20
C GLN A 114 10.67 8.27 -15.72
N PHE A 115 9.98 7.64 -14.75
CA PHE A 115 10.41 6.36 -14.16
C PHE A 115 9.92 5.12 -14.91
N SER A 116 9.21 5.28 -16.02
CA SER A 116 8.66 4.15 -16.81
C SER A 116 9.74 3.26 -17.43
N LEU A 117 10.91 3.84 -17.73
CA LEU A 117 12.05 3.10 -18.27
C LEU A 117 12.72 2.28 -17.16
N ILE A 118 12.96 1.01 -17.47
CA ILE A 118 13.77 0.09 -16.65
C ILE A 118 15.21 0.07 -17.17
N HIS A 119 16.15 -0.27 -16.29
CA HIS A 119 17.56 -0.39 -16.66
C HIS A 119 17.73 -1.49 -17.72
N GLU A 120 18.63 -1.30 -18.69
CA GLU A 120 18.84 -2.27 -19.78
C GLU A 120 19.28 -3.65 -19.26
N ASP A 121 20.15 -3.70 -18.26
CA ASP A 121 20.52 -4.94 -17.56
C ASP A 121 19.31 -5.72 -17.02
N MET A 122 18.27 -5.02 -16.56
CA MET A 122 17.04 -5.68 -16.10
C MET A 122 16.25 -6.28 -17.26
N ILE A 123 16.31 -5.68 -18.46
CA ILE A 123 15.71 -6.25 -19.68
C ILE A 123 16.45 -7.55 -20.05
N HIS A 124 17.78 -7.53 -20.03
CA HIS A 124 18.56 -8.75 -20.25
C HIS A 124 18.32 -9.81 -19.17
N PHE A 125 18.07 -9.41 -17.93
CA PHE A 125 17.69 -10.35 -16.88
C PHE A 125 16.37 -11.07 -17.20
N PHE A 126 15.43 -10.41 -17.89
CA PHE A 126 14.23 -11.09 -18.39
C PHE A 126 14.50 -12.15 -19.46
N ASP A 127 15.55 -11.98 -20.27
CA ASP A 127 15.92 -12.95 -21.32
C ASP A 127 16.31 -14.30 -20.71
N HIS A 128 16.91 -14.29 -19.53
CA HIS A 128 17.42 -15.48 -18.84
C HIS A 128 16.35 -16.29 -18.09
N PHE A 129 15.12 -15.81 -17.97
CA PHE A 129 14.05 -16.64 -17.39
C PHE A 129 13.71 -17.82 -18.31
N PRO A 130 13.45 -19.01 -17.74
CA PRO A 130 13.07 -20.16 -18.53
C PRO A 130 11.73 -19.91 -19.24
N PRO A 131 11.53 -20.50 -20.44
CA PRO A 131 10.26 -20.41 -21.15
C PRO A 131 9.14 -21.02 -20.28
N ASN A 132 7.97 -20.38 -20.26
CA ASN A 132 6.79 -20.73 -19.44
C ASN A 132 6.92 -20.48 -17.93
N SER A 133 7.83 -19.63 -17.48
CA SER A 133 7.85 -19.17 -16.09
C SER A 133 6.54 -18.46 -15.71
N PRO A 134 5.96 -18.71 -14.52
CA PRO A 134 4.77 -17.98 -14.07
C PRO A 134 5.03 -16.46 -14.01
N PRO A 135 4.14 -15.61 -14.56
CA PRO A 135 4.31 -14.15 -14.57
C PRO A 135 4.53 -13.54 -13.17
N MET A 136 3.86 -14.09 -12.16
CA MET A 136 3.97 -13.62 -10.78
C MET A 136 5.35 -13.90 -10.18
N THR A 137 5.96 -15.04 -10.50
CA THR A 137 7.32 -15.35 -10.06
C THR A 137 8.33 -14.40 -10.68
N MET A 138 8.21 -14.15 -11.98
CA MET A 138 9.07 -13.17 -12.67
C MET A 138 8.89 -11.77 -12.08
N LEU A 139 7.64 -11.31 -11.90
CA LEU A 139 7.34 -10.02 -11.26
C LEU A 139 7.99 -9.90 -9.88
N SER A 140 7.86 -10.93 -9.03
CA SER A 140 8.44 -10.93 -7.68
C SER A 140 9.97 -10.83 -7.72
N VAL A 141 10.66 -11.63 -8.54
CA VAL A 141 12.12 -11.59 -8.64
C VAL A 141 12.58 -10.22 -9.14
N MET A 142 11.94 -9.68 -10.19
CA MET A 142 12.28 -8.39 -10.76
C MET A 142 12.08 -7.23 -9.79
N VAL A 143 11.00 -7.24 -9.01
CA VAL A 143 10.74 -6.23 -7.99
C VAL A 143 11.78 -6.31 -6.87
N ASN A 144 12.21 -7.50 -6.47
CA ASN A 144 13.30 -7.66 -5.52
C ASN A 144 14.61 -7.10 -6.08
N SER A 145 14.94 -7.37 -7.34
CA SER A 145 16.14 -6.83 -7.99
C SER A 145 16.17 -5.30 -8.05
N LEU A 146 15.02 -4.61 -8.10
CA LEU A 146 14.98 -3.14 -8.09
C LEU A 146 15.70 -2.53 -6.88
N SER A 147 15.66 -3.19 -5.72
CA SER A 147 16.35 -2.71 -4.51
C SER A 147 17.86 -2.60 -4.72
N THR A 148 18.45 -3.47 -5.55
CA THR A 148 19.89 -3.47 -5.84
C THR A 148 20.27 -2.42 -6.87
N TYR A 149 19.43 -2.19 -7.88
CA TYR A 149 19.67 -1.18 -8.91
C TYR A 149 19.40 0.25 -8.44
N TYR A 150 18.60 0.43 -7.39
CA TYR A 150 18.21 1.73 -6.84
C TYR A 150 18.47 1.80 -5.32
N PRO A 151 19.74 1.78 -4.87
CA PRO A 151 20.09 1.82 -3.44
C PRO A 151 19.58 3.09 -2.74
N GLU A 152 19.42 4.17 -3.50
CA GLU A 152 18.81 5.44 -3.07
C GLU A 152 17.36 5.33 -2.55
N MET A 153 16.67 4.21 -2.78
CA MET A 153 15.37 3.93 -2.14
C MET A 153 15.50 3.46 -0.69
N SER A 154 16.64 2.89 -0.30
CA SER A 154 16.82 2.20 0.97
C SER A 154 17.24 3.12 2.10
N ASP A 155 17.88 4.26 1.80
CA ASP A 155 18.53 5.09 2.81
C ASP A 155 17.56 5.97 3.62
N ASP A 156 16.44 6.43 3.03
CA ASP A 156 15.37 7.12 3.77
C ASP A 156 14.06 7.20 2.94
N PRO A 157 13.08 6.30 3.14
CA PRO A 157 11.85 6.30 2.36
C PRO A 157 10.97 7.52 2.64
N LEU A 158 11.03 8.10 3.84
CA LEU A 158 10.16 9.20 4.26
C LEU A 158 10.56 10.55 3.65
N LYS A 159 11.86 10.77 3.40
CA LYS A 159 12.36 12.02 2.79
C LYS A 159 11.95 12.20 1.32
N ARG A 160 11.66 11.11 0.61
CA ARG A 160 11.35 11.10 -0.83
C ARG A 160 10.20 10.16 -1.16
N LEU A 161 9.16 10.14 -0.31
CA LEU A 161 7.99 9.26 -0.48
C LEU A 161 7.43 9.34 -1.89
N ASP A 162 7.23 10.54 -2.41
CA ASP A 162 6.64 10.79 -3.73
C ASP A 162 7.45 10.14 -4.85
N LEU A 163 8.77 10.27 -4.78
CA LEU A 163 9.67 9.75 -5.80
C LEU A 163 9.79 8.24 -5.70
N THR A 164 9.86 7.69 -4.50
CA THR A 164 9.92 6.23 -4.28
C THR A 164 8.60 5.58 -4.69
N ALA A 165 7.46 6.17 -4.32
CA ALA A 165 6.13 5.71 -4.70
C ALA A 165 5.93 5.78 -6.22
N ALA A 166 6.19 6.94 -6.84
CA ALA A 166 6.08 7.10 -8.29
C ALA A 166 7.00 6.11 -9.04
N ARG A 167 8.21 5.89 -8.54
CA ARG A 167 9.16 4.96 -9.16
C ARG A 167 8.68 3.51 -9.06
N LEU A 168 8.18 3.08 -7.90
CA LEU A 168 7.65 1.72 -7.72
C LEU A 168 6.40 1.49 -8.59
N ILE A 169 5.43 2.40 -8.55
CA ILE A 169 4.20 2.30 -9.35
C ILE A 169 4.52 2.20 -10.84
N SER A 170 5.41 3.07 -11.34
CA SER A 170 5.77 3.09 -12.74
C SER A 170 6.56 1.84 -13.18
N LYS A 171 7.52 1.39 -12.37
CA LYS A 171 8.34 0.22 -12.69
C LYS A 171 7.56 -1.09 -12.59
N ILE A 172 6.66 -1.22 -11.62
CA ILE A 172 5.78 -2.40 -11.52
C ILE A 172 4.92 -2.54 -12.78
N ARG A 173 4.37 -1.43 -13.30
CA ARG A 173 3.61 -1.43 -14.56
C ARG A 173 4.45 -1.96 -15.73
N THR A 174 5.69 -1.46 -15.87
CA THR A 174 6.60 -1.91 -16.93
C THR A 174 6.97 -3.38 -16.74
N ILE A 175 7.38 -3.79 -15.54
CA ILE A 175 7.77 -5.17 -15.23
C ILE A 175 6.60 -6.14 -15.48
N ALA A 176 5.38 -5.80 -15.09
CA ALA A 176 4.20 -6.61 -15.35
C ALA A 176 3.94 -6.81 -16.86
N ALA A 177 4.05 -5.74 -17.65
CA ALA A 177 3.91 -5.83 -19.10
C ALA A 177 5.01 -6.69 -19.75
N PHE A 178 6.26 -6.59 -19.24
CA PHE A 178 7.39 -7.39 -19.72
C PHE A 178 7.25 -8.88 -19.34
N SER A 179 6.84 -9.17 -18.10
CA SER A 179 6.53 -10.53 -17.63
C SER A 179 5.46 -11.20 -18.49
N TYR A 180 4.39 -10.47 -18.83
CA TYR A 180 3.37 -10.99 -19.75
C TYR A 180 3.96 -11.28 -21.13
N LYS A 181 4.65 -10.33 -21.76
CA LYS A 181 5.24 -10.52 -23.10
C LYS A 181 6.20 -11.71 -23.16
N LYS A 182 7.00 -11.92 -22.12
CA LYS A 182 7.93 -13.06 -22.01
C LYS A 182 7.19 -14.40 -22.01
N VAL A 183 6.07 -14.52 -21.31
CA VAL A 183 5.26 -15.76 -21.31
C VAL A 183 4.68 -16.04 -22.69
N TRP A 184 4.24 -15.01 -23.40
CA TRP A 184 3.59 -15.15 -24.71
C TRP A 184 4.55 -15.11 -25.90
N GLY A 185 5.86 -14.94 -25.67
CA GLY A 185 6.87 -14.85 -26.74
C GLY A 185 6.70 -13.63 -27.67
N ILE A 186 6.04 -12.58 -27.20
CA ILE A 186 5.77 -11.36 -28.00
C ILE A 186 7.00 -10.46 -27.97
N LEU A 187 7.35 -9.88 -29.12
CA LEU A 187 8.49 -8.98 -29.27
C LEU A 187 8.43 -7.78 -28.30
N TRP A 188 9.59 -7.43 -27.75
CA TRP A 188 9.77 -6.29 -26.86
C TRP A 188 9.27 -5.00 -27.51
N SER A 189 8.41 -4.26 -26.83
CA SER A 189 8.12 -2.87 -27.17
C SER A 189 8.35 -2.06 -25.91
N ILE A 190 9.30 -1.15 -26.00
CA ILE A 190 9.58 -0.13 -24.98
C ILE A 190 8.28 0.68 -24.80
N PRO A 191 7.87 1.00 -23.56
CA PRO A 191 6.74 1.91 -23.36
C PRO A 191 7.00 3.22 -24.10
N ALA A 192 6.11 3.58 -25.03
CA ALA A 192 6.19 4.87 -25.70
C ALA A 192 6.04 5.98 -24.64
N ARG A 193 6.91 7.00 -24.68
CA ARG A 193 6.82 8.18 -23.78
C ARG A 193 5.46 8.89 -23.87
N THR A 194 4.72 8.67 -24.95
CA THR A 194 3.32 9.05 -25.12
C THR A 194 2.44 7.92 -24.60
N GLY A 195 2.15 7.95 -23.29
CA GLY A 195 1.15 7.10 -22.70
C GLY A 195 -0.24 7.45 -23.25
N ALA A 196 -0.69 6.70 -24.26
CA ALA A 196 -2.11 6.57 -24.54
C ALA A 196 -2.75 5.87 -23.32
N ILE A 197 -3.28 6.70 -22.44
CA ILE A 197 -4.33 6.33 -21.49
C ILE A 197 -5.57 6.22 -22.38
N ALA A 198 -6.05 5.01 -22.62
CA ALA A 198 -7.36 4.82 -23.23
C ALA A 198 -8.43 5.47 -22.32
N PRO A 199 -9.51 6.03 -22.90
CA PRO A 199 -10.56 6.73 -22.16
C PRO A 199 -11.25 5.85 -21.13
#